data_AF-A0A954N6A4-F1
#
_entry.id   AF-A0A954N6A4-F1
#
_cell.length_a   1.000
_cell.length_b   1.000
_cell.length_c   1.000
_cell.angle_alpha   90.00
_cell.angle_beta   90.00
_cell.angle_gamma   90.00
#
_symmetry.space_group_name_H-M   'P 1'
#
loop_
_entity.id
_entity.type
_entity.pdbx_description
1 polymer ?
#
loop_
_entity_poly.entity_id
_entity_poly.type
_entity_poly.pdbx_seq_one_letter_code
_entity_poly.pdbx_strand_id
1 'polypeptide(L)'
;MRSSLGAISGGAVLEDRVLLTGNVTGSVSNGKLVLVGDSQDNVITVEYTGVAGQYKVTGGATSVNGAAFEIFTGVTSDFSIRMGNGHDHVTLLAFGATHFPIHGDLKIDLGNGNDMATLQTDNTSQILVDGGVSILGKGGEDVLVVKANGNGSLINIGGDLNLSPGSSSNNCQIRAFGDSSVVQIGGTTTIAGGSQNETVLIQADGISGRVETIGDLNVNLHGGDNFCILKGGNTASKVIVQHDFAFKGGGGNDNLSVQAPGMNSFVDILGSAKITLGGRNDSTFLQASGASSYVRVVQDLTISTGSGNDVFAMQTNEANAFVSVIQDFSAKLGSGNNTFLMQGNGPTSNVFIGGNASIKMGSGSDSFATQANMGTSSVLVSGMLDVRLGGGMNAVVVQSNAAGALVQVGGDASYRGGGGVDS
;
A
#
# COMPACT_ATOMS: atom_id res chain seq x y z
N MET A 1 -32.28 -49.85 -6.15
CA MET A 1 -31.22 -50.11 -7.18
C MET A 1 -31.25 -48.93 -8.13
N ARG A 2 -30.22 -48.11 -8.35
CA ARG A 2 -28.77 -48.31 -8.23
C ARG A 2 -28.11 -47.10 -7.55
N SER A 3 -27.14 -47.40 -6.70
CA SER A 3 -26.11 -46.52 -6.17
C SER A 3 -25.18 -46.01 -7.26
N SER A 4 -24.82 -44.73 -7.23
CA SER A 4 -23.54 -44.26 -7.80
C SER A 4 -22.79 -43.49 -6.72
N LEU A 5 -22.03 -44.23 -5.91
CA LEU A 5 -20.88 -43.67 -5.22
C LEU A 5 -19.89 -43.21 -6.30
N GLY A 6 -19.78 -41.90 -6.48
CA GLY A 6 -18.69 -41.31 -7.24
C GLY A 6 -17.39 -41.52 -6.46
N ALA A 7 -16.41 -42.12 -7.12
CA ALA A 7 -15.08 -42.35 -6.57
C ALA A 7 -14.46 -41.03 -6.09
N ILE A 8 -14.21 -40.94 -4.78
CA ILE A 8 -13.21 -40.02 -4.25
C ILE A 8 -11.88 -40.57 -4.74
N SER A 9 -11.41 -40.05 -5.87
CA SER A 9 -10.03 -40.20 -6.30
C SER A 9 -9.16 -39.63 -5.19
N GLY A 10 -8.62 -40.52 -4.36
CA GLY A 10 -7.54 -40.23 -3.42
C GLY A 10 -6.28 -39.85 -4.20
N GLY A 11 -6.30 -38.69 -4.83
CA GLY A 11 -5.10 -37.96 -5.14
C GLY A 11 -4.58 -37.48 -3.80
N ALA A 12 -3.65 -38.22 -3.20
CA ALA A 12 -2.72 -37.60 -2.29
C ALA A 12 -2.14 -36.41 -3.06
N VAL A 13 -2.47 -35.19 -2.63
CA VAL A 13 -1.73 -34.01 -3.06
C VAL A 13 -0.30 -34.31 -2.66
N LEU A 14 0.54 -34.62 -3.64
CA LEU A 14 1.98 -34.72 -3.43
C LEU A 14 2.39 -33.35 -2.91
N GLU A 15 2.69 -33.27 -1.62
CA GLU A 15 3.42 -32.15 -1.06
C GLU A 15 4.72 -32.02 -1.86
N ASP A 16 4.91 -30.87 -2.52
CA ASP A 16 6.10 -30.65 -3.35
C ASP A 16 7.33 -30.86 -2.46
N ARG A 17 8.09 -31.90 -2.78
CA ARG A 17 9.36 -32.17 -2.12
C ARG A 17 10.40 -31.27 -2.77
N VAL A 18 10.35 -30.01 -2.40
CA VAL A 18 11.36 -29.01 -2.76
C VAL A 18 12.68 -29.44 -2.10
N LEU A 19 13.59 -30.01 -2.90
CA LEU A 19 14.93 -30.37 -2.44
C LEU A 19 15.77 -29.10 -2.47
N LEU A 20 15.73 -28.33 -1.37
CA LEU A 20 16.48 -27.10 -1.14
C LEU A 20 17.99 -27.38 -1.28
N THR A 21 18.53 -27.30 -2.49
CA THR A 21 19.91 -27.70 -2.83
C THR A 21 20.49 -26.64 -3.76
N GLY A 22 21.81 -26.54 -3.81
CA GLY A 22 22.49 -25.57 -4.67
C GLY A 22 23.59 -24.81 -3.95
N ASN A 23 24.12 -23.80 -4.62
CA ASN A 23 25.21 -22.99 -4.11
C ASN A 23 25.01 -21.50 -4.40
N VAL A 24 25.19 -20.68 -3.37
CA VAL A 24 25.33 -19.23 -3.48
C VAL A 24 26.81 -18.86 -3.47
N THR A 25 27.25 -18.14 -4.49
CA THR A 25 28.57 -17.53 -4.53
C THR A 25 28.51 -16.13 -3.92
N GLY A 26 29.35 -15.86 -2.92
CA GLY A 26 29.41 -14.57 -2.24
C GLY A 26 30.78 -13.91 -2.36
N SER A 27 30.81 -12.58 -2.44
CA SER A 27 32.05 -11.80 -2.40
C SER A 27 31.80 -10.37 -1.89
N VAL A 28 32.86 -9.72 -1.41
CA VAL A 28 32.84 -8.28 -1.10
C VAL A 28 33.73 -7.54 -2.09
N SER A 29 33.19 -6.54 -2.78
CA SER A 29 33.94 -5.72 -3.73
C SER A 29 33.59 -4.25 -3.53
N ASN A 30 34.60 -3.40 -3.30
CA ASN A 30 34.42 -1.97 -3.03
C ASN A 30 33.40 -1.67 -1.91
N GLY A 31 33.39 -2.48 -0.85
CA GLY A 31 32.45 -2.34 0.25
C GLY A 31 31.06 -2.94 0.02
N LYS A 32 30.76 -3.42 -1.19
CA LYS A 32 29.47 -4.03 -1.55
C LYS A 32 29.49 -5.54 -1.34
N LEU A 33 28.51 -6.07 -0.61
CA LEU A 33 28.27 -7.51 -0.52
C LEU A 33 27.48 -7.97 -1.75
N VAL A 34 28.06 -8.88 -2.52
CA VAL A 34 27.42 -9.47 -3.71
C VAL A 34 27.20 -10.95 -3.45
N LEU A 35 25.94 -11.39 -3.47
CA LEU A 35 25.53 -12.79 -3.39
C LEU A 35 24.82 -13.18 -4.69
N VAL A 36 25.23 -14.31 -5.28
CA VAL A 36 24.66 -14.83 -6.53
C VAL A 36 24.31 -16.30 -6.35
N GLY A 37 23.02 -16.62 -6.41
CA GLY A 37 22.53 -17.99 -6.44
C GLY A 37 22.79 -18.70 -7.76
N ASP A 38 22.78 -20.03 -7.73
CA ASP A 38 22.74 -20.87 -8.93
C ASP A 38 21.29 -21.03 -9.41
N SER A 39 21.04 -21.94 -10.36
CA SER A 39 19.69 -22.13 -10.90
C SER A 39 18.82 -23.10 -10.07
N GLN A 40 19.25 -23.48 -8.87
CA GLN A 40 18.54 -24.40 -7.99
C GLN A 40 17.88 -23.61 -6.85
N ASP A 41 17.08 -24.28 -6.03
CA ASP A 41 16.37 -23.70 -4.89
C ASP A 41 17.35 -23.33 -3.76
N ASN A 42 17.70 -22.06 -3.67
CA ASN A 42 18.68 -21.54 -2.73
C ASN A 42 18.00 -20.94 -1.49
N VAL A 43 18.42 -21.39 -0.31
CA VAL A 43 17.96 -20.85 0.97
C VAL A 43 19.13 -20.31 1.75
N ILE A 44 19.15 -18.99 1.94
CA ILE A 44 20.20 -18.29 2.69
C ILE A 44 19.64 -17.36 3.75
N THR A 45 20.40 -17.23 4.83
CA THR A 45 20.19 -16.27 5.91
C THR A 45 21.42 -15.38 6.04
N VAL A 46 21.23 -14.07 5.94
CA VAL A 46 22.25 -13.04 6.14
C VAL A 46 22.03 -12.39 7.51
N GLU A 47 23.02 -12.52 8.39
CA GLU A 47 22.96 -12.05 9.77
C GLU A 47 24.08 -11.04 10.02
N TYR A 48 23.74 -9.91 10.65
CA TYR A 48 24.76 -8.98 11.15
C TYR A 48 25.44 -9.57 12.39
N THR A 49 26.77 -9.63 12.41
CA THR A 49 27.51 -10.34 13.49
C THR A 49 27.70 -9.50 14.75
N GLY A 50 27.20 -8.25 14.77
CA GLY A 50 27.50 -7.27 15.81
C GLY A 50 28.80 -6.49 15.57
N VAL A 51 29.61 -6.87 14.57
CA VAL A 51 30.84 -6.17 14.19
C VAL A 51 30.61 -5.36 12.92
N ALA A 52 30.93 -4.07 12.94
CA ALA A 52 30.70 -3.17 11.82
C ALA A 52 31.32 -3.71 10.51
N GLY A 53 30.50 -3.75 9.47
CA GLY A 53 30.87 -4.27 8.15
C GLY A 53 31.16 -5.77 8.07
N GLN A 54 30.72 -6.55 9.07
CA GLN A 54 30.81 -8.00 9.06
C GLN A 54 29.41 -8.63 9.06
N TYR A 55 29.21 -9.55 8.11
CA TYR A 55 27.95 -10.28 7.94
C TYR A 55 28.23 -11.75 7.76
N LYS A 56 27.45 -12.59 8.44
CA LYS A 56 27.47 -14.04 8.28
C LYS A 56 26.36 -14.44 7.33
N VAL A 57 26.70 -15.15 6.26
CA VAL A 57 25.73 -15.77 5.36
C VAL A 57 25.74 -17.26 5.63
N THR A 58 24.61 -17.80 6.07
CA THR A 58 24.42 -19.22 6.34
C THR A 58 23.49 -19.80 5.29
N GLY A 59 23.90 -20.88 4.65
CA GLY A 59 23.00 -21.66 3.81
C GLY A 59 22.24 -22.68 4.64
N GLY A 60 20.97 -22.93 4.30
CA GLY A 60 20.18 -24.00 4.91
C GLY A 60 20.71 -25.37 4.48
N ALA A 61 20.20 -25.85 3.35
CA ALA A 61 20.79 -26.98 2.62
C ALA A 61 21.56 -26.54 1.35
N THR A 62 21.55 -25.24 1.07
CA THR A 62 22.40 -24.54 0.10
C THR A 62 23.80 -24.34 0.69
N SER A 63 24.84 -24.44 -0.13
CA SER A 63 26.19 -24.02 0.27
C SER A 63 26.46 -22.55 -0.04
N VAL A 64 27.29 -21.90 0.77
CA VAL A 64 27.82 -20.56 0.52
C VAL A 64 29.31 -20.72 0.21
N ASN A 65 29.71 -20.42 -1.03
CA ASN A 65 31.07 -20.67 -1.53
C ASN A 65 31.58 -22.10 -1.25
N GLY A 66 30.68 -23.10 -1.36
CA GLY A 66 30.98 -24.50 -1.10
C GLY A 66 31.03 -24.92 0.38
N ALA A 67 30.81 -24.00 1.32
CA ALA A 67 30.71 -24.28 2.76
C ALA A 67 29.27 -24.12 3.28
N ALA A 68 28.98 -24.52 4.52
CA ALA A 68 27.66 -24.32 5.11
C ALA A 68 27.37 -22.84 5.44
N PHE A 69 28.40 -22.04 5.70
CA PHE A 69 28.31 -20.61 5.93
C PHE A 69 29.64 -19.92 5.58
N GLU A 70 29.59 -18.61 5.38
CA GLU A 70 30.76 -17.76 5.26
C GLU A 70 30.56 -16.44 6.01
N ILE A 71 31.65 -15.87 6.51
CA ILE A 71 31.65 -14.54 7.12
C ILE A 71 32.33 -13.58 6.15
N PHE A 72 31.57 -12.61 5.67
CA PHE A 72 32.04 -11.54 4.81
C PHE A 72 32.43 -10.33 5.67
N THR A 73 33.61 -9.77 5.42
CA THR A 73 34.13 -8.59 6.12
C THR A 73 34.35 -7.44 5.13
N GLY A 74 34.38 -6.20 5.65
CA GLY A 74 34.57 -5.01 4.84
C GLY A 74 33.34 -4.59 4.04
N VAL A 75 32.13 -5.00 4.46
CA VAL A 75 30.86 -4.60 3.83
C VAL A 75 30.44 -3.23 4.37
N THR A 76 30.80 -2.17 3.65
CA THR A 76 30.60 -0.77 4.07
C THR A 76 29.64 0.01 3.18
N SER A 77 29.00 -0.64 2.21
CA SER A 77 28.13 -0.02 1.20
C SER A 77 26.93 -0.94 0.91
N ASP A 78 26.64 -1.24 -0.36
CA ASP A 78 25.41 -1.90 -0.79
C ASP A 78 25.37 -3.40 -0.51
N PHE A 79 24.16 -3.93 -0.59
CA PHE A 79 23.85 -5.35 -0.70
C PHE A 79 23.28 -5.60 -2.09
N SER A 80 23.81 -6.59 -2.79
CA SER A 80 23.27 -7.07 -4.07
C SER A 80 23.12 -8.57 -4.03
N ILE A 81 21.90 -9.03 -3.86
CA ILE A 81 21.52 -10.43 -3.83
C ILE A 81 20.77 -10.74 -5.13
N ARG A 82 21.26 -11.70 -5.90
CA ARG A 82 20.62 -12.17 -7.13
C ARG A 82 20.45 -13.68 -7.05
N MET A 83 19.21 -14.12 -6.96
CA MET A 83 18.84 -15.52 -6.98
C MET A 83 18.47 -15.94 -8.41
N GLY A 84 18.31 -17.24 -8.62
CA GLY A 84 18.43 -17.87 -9.93
C GLY A 84 17.11 -18.00 -10.67
N ASN A 85 16.73 -19.22 -10.99
CA ASN A 85 15.39 -19.56 -11.50
C ASN A 85 14.72 -20.62 -10.59
N GLY A 86 15.25 -20.83 -9.39
CA GLY A 86 14.75 -21.81 -8.43
C GLY A 86 13.70 -21.18 -7.51
N HIS A 87 13.19 -21.97 -6.55
CA HIS A 87 12.37 -21.47 -5.45
C HIS A 87 13.26 -20.97 -4.31
N ASP A 88 13.59 -19.68 -4.38
CA ASP A 88 14.67 -19.08 -3.61
C ASP A 88 14.16 -18.38 -2.34
N HIS A 89 14.78 -18.64 -1.20
CA HIS A 89 14.46 -18.01 0.09
C HIS A 89 15.65 -17.21 0.62
N VAL A 90 15.49 -15.90 0.72
CA VAL A 90 16.48 -14.96 1.24
C VAL A 90 15.95 -14.34 2.53
N THR A 91 16.64 -14.58 3.65
CA THR A 91 16.30 -13.94 4.94
C THR A 91 17.44 -13.02 5.39
N LEU A 92 17.14 -11.77 5.74
CA LEU A 92 18.06 -10.84 6.40
C LEU A 92 17.58 -10.64 7.85
N LEU A 93 18.46 -10.91 8.81
CA LEU A 93 18.16 -10.93 10.25
C LEU A 93 19.04 -9.96 11.04
N ALA A 94 18.42 -9.11 11.86
CA ALA A 94 19.10 -8.50 13.01
C ALA A 94 18.56 -9.10 14.30
N PHE A 95 19.32 -10.05 14.85
CA PHE A 95 19.12 -10.57 16.20
C PHE A 95 20.22 -10.06 17.12
N GLY A 96 19.85 -9.48 18.26
CA GLY A 96 20.81 -9.07 19.30
C GLY A 96 21.68 -7.85 18.97
N ALA A 97 21.44 -7.17 17.85
CA ALA A 97 21.99 -5.85 17.54
C ALA A 97 20.94 -4.76 17.83
N THR A 98 21.33 -3.49 17.89
CA THR A 98 20.33 -2.41 18.01
C THR A 98 19.61 -2.13 16.69
N HIS A 99 20.22 -2.48 15.56
CA HIS A 99 19.67 -2.32 14.22
C HIS A 99 20.34 -3.29 13.24
N PHE A 100 19.68 -3.53 12.09
CA PHE A 100 20.30 -4.12 10.90
C PHE A 100 20.80 -2.98 10.00
N PRO A 101 22.08 -2.56 10.06
CA PRO A 101 22.58 -1.47 9.22
C PRO A 101 22.78 -1.93 7.78
N ILE A 102 22.24 -1.19 6.83
CA ILE A 102 22.68 -1.25 5.43
C ILE A 102 23.08 0.16 5.02
N HIS A 103 24.37 0.39 4.83
CA HIS A 103 24.93 1.73 4.60
C HIS A 103 24.68 2.30 3.21
N GLY A 104 24.29 1.47 2.25
CA GLY A 104 23.97 1.87 0.89
C GLY A 104 22.62 1.31 0.47
N ASP A 105 22.53 0.85 -0.78
CA ASP A 105 21.31 0.26 -1.31
C ASP A 105 21.20 -1.22 -0.93
N LEU A 106 19.98 -1.69 -0.68
CA LEU A 106 19.63 -3.11 -0.66
C LEU A 106 18.93 -3.48 -1.96
N LYS A 107 19.57 -4.32 -2.77
CA LYS A 107 18.96 -4.89 -3.97
C LYS A 107 18.84 -6.41 -3.84
N ILE A 108 17.62 -6.92 -3.98
CA ILE A 108 17.30 -8.34 -4.04
C ILE A 108 16.55 -8.59 -5.36
N ASP A 109 17.10 -9.46 -6.19
CA ASP A 109 16.47 -9.94 -7.41
C ASP A 109 16.33 -11.46 -7.26
N LEU A 110 15.11 -11.93 -7.03
CA LEU A 110 14.83 -13.33 -6.73
C LEU A 110 14.83 -14.21 -7.99
N GLY A 111 14.70 -13.61 -9.17
CA GLY A 111 14.82 -14.34 -10.42
C GLY A 111 13.47 -14.80 -10.95
N ASN A 112 13.29 -16.08 -11.26
CA ASN A 112 11.97 -16.66 -11.52
C ASN A 112 11.79 -17.79 -10.51
N GLY A 113 10.56 -18.07 -10.11
CA GLY A 113 10.28 -19.11 -9.12
C GLY A 113 9.21 -18.63 -8.16
N ASN A 114 8.83 -19.49 -7.23
CA ASN A 114 8.01 -19.05 -6.10
C ASN A 114 8.96 -18.72 -4.97
N ASP A 115 9.30 -17.44 -4.83
CA ASP A 115 10.42 -16.99 -4.02
C ASP A 115 9.95 -16.27 -2.75
N MET A 116 10.87 -16.15 -1.80
CA MET A 116 10.64 -15.41 -0.56
C MET A 116 11.82 -14.53 -0.21
N ALA A 117 11.58 -13.24 -0.03
CA ALA A 117 12.53 -12.32 0.58
C ALA A 117 11.98 -11.79 1.89
N THR A 118 12.67 -12.03 3.00
CA THR A 118 12.30 -11.52 4.32
C THR A 118 13.42 -10.69 4.92
N LEU A 119 13.18 -9.41 5.21
CA LEU A 119 14.02 -8.57 6.05
C LEU A 119 13.31 -8.39 7.39
N GLN A 120 13.86 -8.96 8.47
CA GLN A 120 13.17 -8.94 9.76
C GLN A 120 14.08 -8.68 10.97
N THR A 121 13.49 -8.10 12.01
CA THR A 121 14.13 -7.86 13.30
C THR A 121 13.47 -8.64 14.44
N ASP A 122 14.19 -8.77 15.55
CA ASP A 122 13.61 -9.12 16.84
C ASP A 122 12.79 -7.97 17.47
N ASN A 123 12.37 -8.15 18.72
CA ASN A 123 11.58 -7.18 19.48
C ASN A 123 12.37 -5.97 20.00
N THR A 124 13.64 -5.83 19.65
CA THR A 124 14.53 -4.77 20.14
C THR A 124 15.29 -4.06 19.05
N SER A 125 15.34 -4.62 17.84
CA SER A 125 16.12 -4.10 16.73
C SER A 125 15.26 -3.35 15.71
N GLN A 126 15.88 -2.40 15.02
CA GLN A 126 15.29 -1.62 13.94
C GLN A 126 15.86 -2.01 12.57
N ILE A 127 15.12 -1.71 11.51
CA ILE A 127 15.58 -1.86 10.12
C ILE A 127 15.99 -0.48 9.62
N LEU A 128 17.28 -0.29 9.37
CA LEU A 128 17.84 0.98 8.90
C LEU A 128 18.60 0.74 7.59
N VAL A 129 18.06 1.24 6.49
CA VAL A 129 18.72 1.25 5.19
C VAL A 129 18.99 2.71 4.84
N ASP A 130 20.27 3.10 4.76
CA ASP A 130 20.66 4.48 4.48
C ASP A 130 20.32 4.88 3.03
N GLY A 131 20.44 3.93 2.09
CA GLY A 131 20.05 4.07 0.69
C GLY A 131 18.64 3.58 0.38
N GLY A 132 18.43 3.13 -0.86
CA GLY A 132 17.17 2.58 -1.33
C GLY A 132 17.04 1.07 -1.12
N VAL A 133 15.81 0.56 -1.16
CA VAL A 133 15.48 -0.86 -1.16
C VAL A 133 14.81 -1.22 -2.49
N SER A 134 15.32 -2.23 -3.19
CA SER A 134 14.71 -2.80 -4.39
C SER A 134 14.58 -4.30 -4.24
N ILE A 135 13.35 -4.82 -4.33
CA ILE A 135 13.06 -6.26 -4.27
C ILE A 135 12.24 -6.65 -5.49
N LEU A 136 12.78 -7.56 -6.30
CA LEU A 136 12.22 -7.99 -7.59
C LEU A 136 11.97 -9.50 -7.56
N GLY A 137 10.73 -9.93 -7.73
CA GLY A 137 10.34 -11.34 -7.87
C GLY A 137 10.34 -11.86 -9.33
N LYS A 138 10.13 -10.95 -10.29
CA LYS A 138 9.91 -11.18 -11.75
C LYS A 138 8.79 -12.18 -12.11
N GLY A 139 8.82 -13.44 -11.69
CA GLY A 139 7.78 -14.41 -12.09
C GLY A 139 7.66 -15.59 -11.14
N GLY A 140 6.44 -16.14 -11.05
CA GLY A 140 6.04 -17.07 -9.98
C GLY A 140 5.36 -16.35 -8.83
N GLU A 141 4.91 -17.10 -7.81
CA GLU A 141 4.18 -16.58 -6.65
C GLU A 141 5.15 -16.22 -5.52
N ASP A 142 5.46 -14.94 -5.40
CA ASP A 142 6.50 -14.40 -4.53
C ASP A 142 5.95 -13.78 -3.25
N VAL A 143 6.74 -13.89 -2.19
CA VAL A 143 6.46 -13.34 -0.87
C VAL A 143 7.58 -12.40 -0.43
N LEU A 144 7.29 -11.10 -0.41
CA LEU A 144 8.24 -10.05 -0.03
C LEU A 144 7.83 -9.46 1.33
N VAL A 145 8.65 -9.59 2.35
CA VAL A 145 8.32 -9.15 3.72
C VAL A 145 9.45 -8.30 4.30
N VAL A 146 9.13 -7.07 4.71
CA VAL A 146 9.97 -6.23 5.56
C VAL A 146 9.27 -6.05 6.89
N LYS A 147 9.83 -6.56 7.98
CA LYS A 147 9.14 -6.68 9.26
C LYS A 147 9.99 -6.25 10.45
N ALA A 148 9.62 -5.17 11.11
CA ALA A 148 10.21 -4.76 12.38
C ALA A 148 9.29 -5.14 13.55
N ASN A 149 9.82 -5.76 14.60
CA ASN A 149 9.04 -6.13 15.79
C ASN A 149 9.47 -5.33 17.03
N GLY A 150 8.60 -5.30 18.03
CA GLY A 150 8.90 -4.72 19.33
C GLY A 150 8.50 -3.26 19.52
N ASN A 151 8.44 -2.83 20.77
CA ASN A 151 8.07 -1.45 21.09
C ASN A 151 9.14 -0.47 20.57
N GLY A 152 8.74 0.55 19.81
CA GLY A 152 9.67 1.44 19.12
C GLY A 152 10.20 0.86 17.81
N SER A 153 9.52 -0.14 17.24
CA SER A 153 9.91 -0.71 15.96
C SER A 153 9.93 0.35 14.87
N LEU A 154 11.01 0.36 14.12
CA LEU A 154 11.25 1.33 13.07
C LEU A 154 11.73 0.59 11.83
N ILE A 155 11.05 0.86 10.72
CA ILE A 155 11.54 0.59 9.37
C ILE A 155 11.85 1.95 8.78
N ASN A 156 13.12 2.25 8.58
CA ASN A 156 13.59 3.48 7.95
C ASN A 156 14.39 3.13 6.69
N ILE A 157 13.89 3.59 5.54
CA ILE A 157 14.57 3.49 4.25
C ILE A 157 14.90 4.92 3.83
N GLY A 158 16.18 5.28 3.76
CA GLY A 158 16.62 6.65 3.49
C GLY A 158 16.37 7.09 2.04
N GLY A 159 16.44 6.15 1.09
CA GLY A 159 16.20 6.36 -0.33
C GLY A 159 14.86 5.82 -0.81
N ASP A 160 14.82 5.42 -2.08
CA ASP A 160 13.62 4.88 -2.73
C ASP A 160 13.28 3.47 -2.25
N LEU A 161 11.99 3.14 -2.25
CA LEU A 161 11.49 1.79 -2.06
C LEU A 161 10.87 1.31 -3.38
N ASN A 162 11.42 0.27 -3.98
CA ASN A 162 10.96 -0.31 -5.23
C ASN A 162 10.58 -1.79 -5.02
N LEU A 163 9.29 -2.09 -5.02
CA LEU A 163 8.79 -3.46 -4.93
C LEU A 163 8.16 -3.86 -6.26
N SER A 164 8.68 -4.93 -6.87
CA SER A 164 8.06 -5.53 -8.05
C SER A 164 7.98 -7.03 -7.86
N PRO A 165 6.87 -7.55 -7.32
CA PRO A 165 6.78 -8.96 -6.98
C PRO A 165 6.62 -9.88 -8.19
N GLY A 166 6.62 -9.36 -9.41
CA GLY A 166 6.61 -10.18 -10.63
C GLY A 166 5.22 -10.36 -11.23
N SER A 167 5.07 -11.35 -12.11
CA SER A 167 3.94 -11.49 -13.02
C SER A 167 2.76 -12.34 -12.52
N SER A 168 2.95 -13.16 -11.47
CA SER A 168 1.90 -14.01 -10.89
C SER A 168 1.23 -13.35 -9.67
N SER A 169 0.47 -14.11 -8.89
CA SER A 169 -0.15 -13.61 -7.67
C SER A 169 0.85 -13.57 -6.52
N ASN A 170 1.01 -12.40 -5.91
CA ASN A 170 2.10 -12.16 -4.96
C ASN A 170 1.66 -11.47 -3.68
N ASN A 171 2.52 -11.50 -2.67
CA ASN A 171 2.29 -10.88 -1.37
C ASN A 171 3.47 -10.02 -0.93
N CYS A 172 3.29 -8.70 -0.88
CA CYS A 172 4.26 -7.72 -0.40
C CYS A 172 3.80 -7.12 0.93
N GLN A 173 4.65 -7.18 1.96
CA GLN A 173 4.34 -6.66 3.28
C GLN A 173 5.48 -5.81 3.83
N ILE A 174 5.18 -4.62 4.33
CA ILE A 174 6.08 -3.78 5.12
C ILE A 174 5.37 -3.50 6.43
N ARG A 175 5.86 -4.07 7.54
CA ARG A 175 5.12 -4.10 8.80
C ARG A 175 6.02 -3.78 9.98
N ALA A 176 5.74 -2.68 10.68
CA ALA A 176 6.34 -2.37 11.97
C ALA A 176 5.32 -2.66 13.08
N PHE A 177 5.67 -3.48 14.08
CA PHE A 177 4.80 -3.89 15.19
C PHE A 177 5.35 -3.43 16.54
N GLY A 178 4.52 -2.95 17.45
CA GLY A 178 4.93 -2.46 18.77
C GLY A 178 3.95 -1.42 19.30
N ASP A 179 4.15 -0.81 20.48
CA ASP A 179 3.22 0.25 20.93
C ASP A 179 3.43 1.55 20.15
N SER A 180 4.69 1.88 19.84
CA SER A 180 5.06 2.95 18.92
C SER A 180 5.83 2.36 17.75
N SER A 181 5.26 2.42 16.55
CA SER A 181 5.81 1.76 15.36
C SER A 181 5.88 2.73 14.20
N VAL A 182 6.95 2.72 13.44
CA VAL A 182 7.12 3.67 12.33
C VAL A 182 7.60 2.94 11.10
N VAL A 183 6.91 3.19 9.98
CA VAL A 183 7.42 2.91 8.64
C VAL A 183 7.67 4.26 7.98
N GLN A 184 8.92 4.55 7.67
CA GLN A 184 9.35 5.79 7.03
C GLN A 184 10.20 5.47 5.79
N ILE A 185 9.82 6.05 4.67
CA ILE A 185 10.54 5.93 3.39
C ILE A 185 10.91 7.34 2.92
N GLY A 186 12.21 7.60 2.79
CA GLY A 186 12.77 8.92 2.50
C GLY A 186 12.68 9.34 1.04
N GLY A 187 12.70 8.37 0.12
CA GLY A 187 12.54 8.58 -1.31
C GLY A 187 11.15 8.23 -1.83
N THR A 188 11.09 7.96 -3.13
CA THR A 188 9.88 7.52 -3.83
C THR A 188 9.58 6.06 -3.49
N THR A 189 8.32 5.78 -3.20
CA THR A 189 7.81 4.41 -3.08
C THR A 189 7.16 4.01 -4.39
N THR A 190 7.72 3.03 -5.09
CA THR A 190 7.15 2.44 -6.30
C THR A 190 6.78 0.98 -6.04
N ILE A 191 5.52 0.64 -6.31
CA ILE A 191 5.03 -0.73 -6.23
C ILE A 191 4.41 -1.09 -7.58
N ALA A 192 5.04 -2.02 -8.27
CA ALA A 192 4.67 -2.43 -9.63
C ALA A 192 4.26 -3.90 -9.63
N GLY A 193 2.95 -4.13 -9.67
CA GLY A 193 2.34 -5.45 -9.75
C GLY A 193 2.44 -6.08 -11.13
N GLY A 194 2.16 -7.38 -11.18
CA GLY A 194 2.04 -8.17 -12.38
C GLY A 194 0.65 -8.07 -12.98
N SER A 195 0.32 -9.06 -13.81
CA SER A 195 -1.01 -9.15 -14.46
C SER A 195 -2.04 -9.93 -13.65
N GLN A 196 -1.66 -10.46 -12.49
CA GLN A 196 -2.49 -11.31 -11.65
C GLN A 196 -2.79 -10.59 -10.33
N ASN A 197 -3.45 -11.25 -9.39
CA ASN A 197 -3.85 -10.60 -8.15
C ASN A 197 -2.66 -10.42 -7.20
N GLU A 198 -2.32 -9.19 -6.86
CA GLU A 198 -1.34 -8.86 -5.84
C GLU A 198 -2.00 -8.45 -4.52
N THR A 199 -1.34 -8.77 -3.41
CA THR A 199 -1.63 -8.21 -2.10
C THR A 199 -0.44 -7.40 -1.63
N VAL A 200 -0.67 -6.14 -1.30
CA VAL A 200 0.36 -5.21 -0.84
C VAL A 200 -0.11 -4.55 0.44
N LEU A 201 0.69 -4.67 1.50
CA LEU A 201 0.38 -4.14 2.82
C LEU A 201 1.54 -3.29 3.34
N ILE A 202 1.31 -2.01 3.60
CA ILE A 202 2.22 -1.16 4.37
C ILE A 202 1.54 -0.82 5.69
N GLN A 203 2.17 -1.18 6.81
CA GLN A 203 1.54 -1.16 8.11
C GLN A 203 2.49 -0.76 9.23
N ALA A 204 2.02 0.14 10.09
CA ALA A 204 2.64 0.43 11.38
C ALA A 204 1.60 0.16 12.48
N ASP A 205 1.68 -1.02 13.10
CA ASP A 205 0.79 -1.48 14.15
C ASP A 205 1.25 -1.04 15.53
N GLY A 206 0.34 -0.48 16.32
CA GLY A 206 0.60 -0.04 17.68
C GLY A 206 -0.37 0.99 18.22
N ILE A 207 -0.29 1.27 19.52
CA ILE A 207 -0.99 2.39 20.17
C ILE A 207 -0.80 3.69 19.36
N SER A 208 0.44 3.93 18.90
CA SER A 208 0.90 5.09 18.13
C SER A 208 1.83 4.68 16.98
N GLY A 209 1.31 3.95 15.99
CA GLY A 209 1.92 3.79 14.68
C GLY A 209 1.85 5.00 13.72
N ARG A 210 2.81 5.09 12.81
CA ARG A 210 2.91 6.07 11.69
C ARG A 210 3.45 5.39 10.44
N VAL A 211 2.79 5.62 9.30
CA VAL A 211 3.33 5.34 7.97
C VAL A 211 3.58 6.66 7.26
N GLU A 212 4.80 6.86 6.77
CA GLU A 212 5.19 8.08 6.07
C GLU A 212 6.05 7.78 4.84
N THR A 213 5.64 8.34 3.70
CA THR A 213 6.49 8.46 2.51
C THR A 213 6.85 9.93 2.32
N ILE A 214 8.15 10.22 2.30
CA ILE A 214 8.66 11.56 2.05
C ILE A 214 8.62 11.86 0.55
N GLY A 215 8.98 10.92 -0.32
CA GLY A 215 8.79 11.06 -1.76
C GLY A 215 7.38 10.69 -2.22
N ASP A 216 7.24 10.54 -3.53
CA ASP A 216 5.98 10.10 -4.14
C ASP A 216 5.63 8.67 -3.71
N LEU A 217 4.33 8.37 -3.69
CA LEU A 217 3.81 7.02 -3.54
C LEU A 217 3.12 6.62 -4.84
N ASN A 218 3.78 5.77 -5.63
CA ASN A 218 3.34 5.28 -6.92
C ASN A 218 3.00 3.78 -6.84
N VAL A 219 1.72 3.45 -7.00
CA VAL A 219 1.21 2.08 -6.99
C VAL A 219 0.56 1.80 -8.33
N ASN A 220 1.09 0.81 -9.04
CA ASN A 220 0.59 0.39 -10.35
C ASN A 220 0.43 -1.12 -10.36
N LEU A 221 -0.81 -1.57 -10.25
CA LEU A 221 -1.21 -2.97 -10.19
C LEU A 221 -2.12 -3.25 -11.40
N HIS A 222 -2.12 -4.47 -11.93
CA HIS A 222 -2.80 -4.77 -13.20
C HIS A 222 -3.82 -5.92 -13.14
N GLY A 223 -3.96 -6.58 -11.99
CA GLY A 223 -4.88 -7.68 -11.73
C GLY A 223 -6.14 -7.26 -10.97
N GLY A 224 -6.57 -8.10 -10.02
CA GLY A 224 -7.63 -7.83 -9.04
C GLY A 224 -7.01 -7.75 -7.65
N ASP A 225 -6.46 -6.57 -7.37
CA ASP A 225 -5.39 -6.36 -6.43
C ASP A 225 -5.89 -5.77 -5.11
N ASN A 226 -5.18 -6.05 -4.03
CA ASN A 226 -5.46 -5.48 -2.72
C ASN A 226 -4.26 -4.65 -2.29
N PHE A 227 -4.38 -3.33 -2.39
CA PHE A 227 -3.41 -2.39 -1.85
C PHE A 227 -3.94 -1.76 -0.57
N CYS A 228 -3.20 -1.97 0.51
CA CYS A 228 -3.61 -1.54 1.82
C CYS A 228 -2.47 -0.79 2.50
N ILE A 229 -2.70 0.50 2.80
CA ILE A 229 -1.93 1.22 3.80
C ILE A 229 -2.78 1.26 5.04
N LEU A 230 -2.43 0.39 5.98
CA LEU A 230 -3.15 0.29 7.23
C LEU A 230 -2.32 0.87 8.35
N LYS A 231 -3.06 1.29 9.35
CA LYS A 231 -2.56 1.25 10.69
C LYS A 231 -3.53 0.48 11.59
N GLY A 232 -3.00 -0.39 12.45
CA GLY A 232 -3.67 -0.78 13.70
C GLY A 232 -3.25 0.17 14.82
N GLY A 233 -4.19 0.81 15.50
CA GLY A 233 -3.89 1.59 16.71
C GLY A 233 -5.10 2.23 17.37
N ASN A 234 -5.08 2.31 18.70
CA ASN A 234 -6.23 2.81 19.47
C ASN A 234 -6.14 4.31 19.78
N THR A 235 -4.94 4.90 19.84
CA THR A 235 -4.75 6.26 20.36
C THR A 235 -4.49 7.30 19.28
N ALA A 236 -3.49 7.11 18.41
CA ALA A 236 -3.15 8.13 17.42
C ALA A 236 -2.50 7.56 16.16
N SER A 237 -3.16 7.64 15.01
CA SER A 237 -2.72 7.01 13.75
C SER A 237 -2.45 7.99 12.63
N LYS A 238 -1.35 7.78 11.90
CA LYS A 238 -0.91 8.72 10.88
C LYS A 238 -0.52 7.98 9.62
N VAL A 239 -1.14 8.33 8.51
CA VAL A 239 -0.66 8.01 7.17
C VAL A 239 -0.34 9.33 6.48
N ILE A 240 0.91 9.52 6.08
CA ILE A 240 1.39 10.76 5.47
C ILE A 240 2.08 10.44 4.15
N VAL A 241 1.63 11.07 3.07
CA VAL A 241 2.34 11.12 1.79
C VAL A 241 2.75 12.57 1.58
N GLN A 242 4.04 12.89 1.69
CA GLN A 242 4.49 14.28 1.65
C GLN A 242 4.49 14.89 0.23
N HIS A 243 4.53 14.04 -0.80
CA HIS A 243 4.44 14.46 -2.20
C HIS A 243 3.21 13.80 -2.85
N ASP A 244 3.32 13.38 -4.11
CA ASP A 244 2.19 12.91 -4.89
C ASP A 244 1.83 11.47 -4.54
N PHE A 245 0.54 11.17 -4.53
CA PHE A 245 0.00 9.83 -4.43
C PHE A 245 -0.63 9.42 -5.76
N ALA A 246 -0.11 8.38 -6.39
CA ALA A 246 -0.69 7.80 -7.58
C ALA A 246 -1.06 6.33 -7.34
N PHE A 247 -2.32 5.98 -7.58
CA PHE A 247 -2.79 4.61 -7.64
C PHE A 247 -3.38 4.33 -9.03
N LYS A 248 -2.96 3.21 -9.60
CA LYS A 248 -3.51 2.68 -10.84
C LYS A 248 -3.79 1.18 -10.66
N GLY A 249 -5.06 0.83 -10.67
CA GLY A 249 -5.55 -0.54 -10.75
C GLY A 249 -5.60 -1.08 -12.18
N GLY A 250 -6.04 -2.33 -12.27
CA GLY A 250 -5.96 -3.21 -13.41
C GLY A 250 -7.29 -3.53 -14.06
N GLY A 251 -7.43 -4.78 -14.52
CA GLY A 251 -8.67 -5.29 -15.13
C GLY A 251 -9.48 -6.22 -14.21
N GLY A 252 -9.06 -6.38 -12.96
CA GLY A 252 -9.70 -7.17 -11.92
C GLY A 252 -10.45 -6.30 -10.91
N ASN A 253 -11.01 -6.90 -9.86
CA ASN A 253 -11.63 -6.11 -8.78
C ASN A 253 -10.54 -5.61 -7.85
N ASP A 254 -10.24 -4.32 -7.90
CA ASP A 254 -9.19 -3.71 -7.11
C ASP A 254 -9.73 -3.11 -5.80
N ASN A 255 -8.92 -3.20 -4.75
CA ASN A 255 -9.20 -2.60 -3.46
C ASN A 255 -8.01 -1.74 -3.02
N LEU A 256 -8.23 -0.42 -3.02
CA LEU A 256 -7.34 0.56 -2.42
C LEU A 256 -7.89 0.97 -1.04
N SER A 257 -7.12 0.73 0.01
CA SER A 257 -7.51 1.09 1.37
C SER A 257 -6.39 1.84 2.07
N VAL A 258 -6.58 3.14 2.31
CA VAL A 258 -5.68 4.00 3.10
C VAL A 258 -6.41 4.39 4.38
N GLN A 259 -6.02 3.78 5.51
CA GLN A 259 -6.76 3.91 6.75
C GLN A 259 -5.88 4.32 7.94
N ALA A 260 -6.37 5.28 8.70
CA ALA A 260 -5.83 5.68 9.99
C ALA A 260 -6.92 5.58 11.09
N PRO A 261 -7.06 4.44 11.78
CA PRO A 261 -8.03 4.29 12.88
C PRO A 261 -7.44 4.72 14.24
N GLY A 262 -8.28 5.17 15.18
CA GLY A 262 -7.89 5.47 16.57
C GLY A 262 -8.15 6.92 16.98
N MET A 263 -8.15 7.28 18.27
CA MET A 263 -8.73 8.56 18.72
C MET A 263 -8.22 9.84 18.01
N ASN A 264 -6.93 9.93 17.67
CA ASN A 264 -6.31 11.07 16.98
C ASN A 264 -5.69 10.63 15.67
N SER A 265 -6.50 10.49 14.62
CA SER A 265 -6.05 9.82 13.41
C SER A 265 -6.21 10.62 12.14
N PHE A 266 -5.23 10.51 11.25
CA PHE A 266 -5.25 11.25 10.02
C PHE A 266 -4.59 10.55 8.85
N VAL A 267 -5.18 10.80 7.69
CA VAL A 267 -4.64 10.51 6.36
C VAL A 267 -4.36 11.85 5.70
N ASP A 268 -3.11 12.11 5.37
CA ASP A 268 -2.66 13.40 4.84
C ASP A 268 -1.82 13.18 3.57
N ILE A 269 -2.30 13.69 2.45
CA ILE A 269 -1.59 13.68 1.17
C ILE A 269 -1.27 15.13 0.85
N LEU A 270 -0.02 15.52 1.02
CA LEU A 270 0.43 16.91 0.89
C LEU A 270 0.64 17.32 -0.57
N GLY A 271 0.87 16.35 -1.47
CA GLY A 271 0.86 16.55 -2.91
C GLY A 271 -0.52 16.37 -3.54
N SER A 272 -0.50 16.03 -4.82
CA SER A 272 -1.68 15.65 -5.59
C SER A 272 -2.00 14.16 -5.41
N ALA A 273 -3.27 13.79 -5.42
CA ALA A 273 -3.74 12.42 -5.40
C ALA A 273 -4.40 12.06 -6.73
N LYS A 274 -3.88 11.04 -7.42
CA LYS A 274 -4.42 10.53 -8.68
C LYS A 274 -4.76 9.05 -8.56
N ILE A 275 -6.04 8.70 -8.67
CA ILE A 275 -6.54 7.34 -8.48
C ILE A 275 -7.25 6.89 -9.76
N THR A 276 -6.80 5.79 -10.34
CA THR A 276 -7.43 5.15 -11.51
C THR A 276 -7.73 3.71 -11.16
N LEU A 277 -9.00 3.29 -11.16
CA LEU A 277 -9.37 1.95 -10.66
C LEU A 277 -9.32 0.88 -11.75
N GLY A 278 -9.80 1.18 -12.96
CA GLY A 278 -9.53 0.33 -14.12
C GLY A 278 -10.80 -0.33 -14.61
N GLY A 279 -10.94 -1.65 -14.48
CA GLY A 279 -12.15 -2.34 -14.92
C GLY A 279 -12.59 -3.45 -13.97
N ARG A 280 -13.88 -3.76 -13.99
CA ARG A 280 -14.68 -4.52 -13.01
C ARG A 280 -15.06 -3.67 -11.80
N ASN A 281 -15.33 -4.30 -10.66
CA ASN A 281 -15.92 -3.61 -9.52
C ASN A 281 -14.82 -3.29 -8.52
N ASP A 282 -14.44 -2.03 -8.47
CA ASP A 282 -13.33 -1.58 -7.66
C ASP A 282 -13.81 -0.85 -6.41
N SER A 283 -12.94 -0.78 -5.42
CA SER A 283 -13.23 -0.10 -4.16
C SER A 283 -12.03 0.72 -3.70
N THR A 284 -12.30 1.93 -3.25
CA THR A 284 -11.30 2.84 -2.68
C THR A 284 -11.82 3.48 -1.41
N PHE A 285 -11.03 3.37 -0.35
CA PHE A 285 -11.33 3.95 0.95
C PHE A 285 -10.14 4.78 1.42
N LEU A 286 -10.33 6.09 1.51
CA LEU A 286 -9.44 7.00 2.25
C LEU A 286 -10.14 7.35 3.56
N GLN A 287 -9.69 6.78 4.67
CA GLN A 287 -10.45 6.84 5.91
C GLN A 287 -9.59 7.18 7.12
N ALA A 288 -10.09 8.08 7.96
CA ALA A 288 -9.63 8.23 9.33
C ALA A 288 -10.79 8.03 10.29
N SER A 289 -10.59 7.35 11.41
CA SER A 289 -11.59 7.27 12.48
C SER A 289 -10.97 7.70 13.79
N GLY A 290 -11.75 8.28 14.70
CA GLY A 290 -11.27 8.84 15.95
C GLY A 290 -11.95 10.15 16.35
N ALA A 291 -11.94 10.45 17.65
CA ALA A 291 -12.45 11.68 18.27
C ALA A 291 -11.85 13.00 17.73
N SER A 292 -10.72 12.93 17.04
CA SER A 292 -10.17 14.00 16.21
C SER A 292 -9.57 13.35 14.97
N SER A 293 -10.33 13.33 13.88
CA SER A 293 -9.93 12.63 12.67
C SER A 293 -10.06 13.49 11.42
N TYR A 294 -9.09 13.36 10.52
CA TYR A 294 -9.18 14.01 9.22
C TYR A 294 -8.59 13.19 8.07
N VAL A 295 -9.17 13.39 6.89
CA VAL A 295 -8.61 12.93 5.62
C VAL A 295 -8.42 14.17 4.76
N ARG A 296 -7.19 14.42 4.30
CA ARG A 296 -6.83 15.65 3.59
C ARG A 296 -5.97 15.35 2.37
N VAL A 297 -6.31 16.00 1.26
CA VAL A 297 -5.48 16.16 0.06
C VAL A 297 -5.20 17.65 -0.12
N VAL A 298 -3.93 18.06 -0.11
CA VAL A 298 -3.55 19.48 -0.10
C VAL A 298 -3.46 20.07 -1.52
N GLN A 299 -3.18 19.26 -2.53
CA GLN A 299 -3.30 19.70 -3.91
C GLN A 299 -4.54 19.09 -4.55
N ASP A 300 -4.43 18.64 -5.80
CA ASP A 300 -5.55 18.16 -6.57
C ASP A 300 -5.90 16.71 -6.19
N LEU A 301 -7.19 16.40 -6.17
CA LEU A 301 -7.68 15.02 -6.12
C LEU A 301 -8.34 14.67 -7.46
N THR A 302 -7.74 13.76 -8.21
CA THR A 302 -8.28 13.24 -9.47
C THR A 302 -8.61 11.76 -9.37
N ILE A 303 -9.85 11.39 -9.69
CA ILE A 303 -10.34 10.01 -9.64
C ILE A 303 -10.95 9.60 -10.98
N SER A 304 -10.62 8.40 -11.44
CA SER A 304 -11.21 7.76 -12.63
C SER A 304 -11.57 6.31 -12.32
N THR A 305 -12.84 5.96 -12.33
CA THR A 305 -13.28 4.60 -11.94
C THR A 305 -13.10 3.59 -13.07
N GLY A 306 -13.49 3.94 -14.30
CA GLY A 306 -13.25 3.11 -15.48
C GLY A 306 -14.47 2.30 -15.89
N SER A 307 -14.51 0.99 -15.70
CA SER A 307 -15.72 0.22 -16.05
C SER A 307 -16.15 -0.74 -14.96
N GLY A 308 -17.38 -0.66 -14.49
CA GLY A 308 -18.00 -1.58 -13.53
C GLY A 308 -18.66 -0.82 -12.40
N ASN A 309 -19.00 -1.51 -11.32
CA ASN A 309 -19.69 -0.90 -10.19
C ASN A 309 -18.65 -0.50 -9.13
N ASP A 310 -18.13 0.70 -9.25
CA ASP A 310 -17.00 1.16 -8.44
C ASP A 310 -17.46 1.95 -7.22
N VAL A 311 -16.69 1.87 -6.14
CA VAL A 311 -16.91 2.64 -4.91
C VAL A 311 -15.66 3.46 -4.61
N PHE A 312 -15.83 4.77 -4.49
CA PHE A 312 -14.84 5.64 -3.87
C PHE A 312 -15.44 6.28 -2.63
N ALA A 313 -14.74 6.17 -1.50
CA ALA A 313 -15.12 6.82 -0.25
C ALA A 313 -13.92 7.52 0.38
N MET A 314 -14.08 8.80 0.68
CA MET A 314 -13.18 9.59 1.52
C MET A 314 -13.95 10.00 2.77
N GLN A 315 -13.65 9.39 3.91
CA GLN A 315 -14.56 9.47 5.07
C GLN A 315 -13.86 9.60 6.42
N THR A 316 -14.59 10.22 7.35
CA THR A 316 -14.24 10.27 8.77
C THR A 316 -15.42 9.83 9.64
N ASN A 317 -15.17 9.00 10.66
CA ASN A 317 -16.24 8.24 11.32
C ASN A 317 -16.59 8.64 12.77
N GLU A 318 -15.99 9.69 13.32
CA GLU A 318 -16.13 10.05 14.74
C GLU A 318 -16.03 11.58 14.96
N ALA A 319 -15.93 12.04 16.22
CA ALA A 319 -15.95 13.47 16.58
C ALA A 319 -14.84 14.31 15.90
N ASN A 320 -15.12 15.60 15.68
CA ASN A 320 -14.21 16.56 15.01
C ASN A 320 -13.64 16.00 13.70
N ALA A 321 -14.54 15.66 12.79
CA ALA A 321 -14.31 14.97 11.53
C ALA A 321 -14.04 15.99 10.41
N PHE A 322 -12.91 15.90 9.72
CA PHE A 322 -12.62 16.80 8.59
C PHE A 322 -12.25 16.00 7.33
N VAL A 323 -12.97 16.23 6.25
CA VAL A 323 -12.63 15.71 4.92
C VAL A 323 -12.33 16.90 4.02
N SER A 324 -11.15 16.96 3.41
CA SER A 324 -10.71 18.16 2.69
C SER A 324 -9.91 17.86 1.45
N VAL A 325 -10.26 18.52 0.34
CA VAL A 325 -9.40 18.72 -0.83
C VAL A 325 -9.13 20.21 -0.94
N ILE A 326 -7.88 20.65 -0.83
CA ILE A 326 -7.56 22.09 -0.70
C ILE A 326 -7.52 22.79 -2.06
N GLN A 327 -7.11 22.12 -3.13
CA GLN A 327 -7.17 22.66 -4.50
C GLN A 327 -8.33 22.04 -5.26
N ASP A 328 -8.11 21.55 -6.47
CA ASP A 328 -9.18 21.09 -7.35
C ASP A 328 -9.54 19.64 -7.08
N PHE A 329 -10.83 19.35 -7.19
CA PHE A 329 -11.39 18.02 -7.13
C PHE A 329 -11.97 17.65 -8.50
N SER A 330 -11.57 16.50 -9.04
CA SER A 330 -12.04 15.97 -10.32
C SER A 330 -12.38 14.49 -10.20
N ALA A 331 -13.62 14.12 -10.54
CA ALA A 331 -14.06 12.74 -10.60
C ALA A 331 -14.66 12.43 -11.97
N LYS A 332 -14.16 11.37 -12.60
CA LYS A 332 -14.70 10.79 -13.83
C LYS A 332 -15.17 9.38 -13.53
N LEU A 333 -16.48 9.22 -13.35
CA LEU A 333 -17.11 7.92 -13.23
C LEU A 333 -17.30 7.36 -14.64
N GLY A 334 -16.93 6.10 -14.82
CA GLY A 334 -17.05 5.46 -16.12
C GLY A 334 -18.33 4.65 -16.26
N SER A 335 -18.30 3.51 -16.95
CA SER A 335 -19.54 2.71 -17.12
C SER A 335 -19.86 1.91 -15.86
N GLY A 336 -21.13 1.59 -15.61
CA GLY A 336 -21.61 0.83 -14.45
C GLY A 336 -22.25 1.72 -13.39
N ASN A 337 -22.62 1.15 -12.24
CA ASN A 337 -23.26 1.89 -11.15
C ASN A 337 -22.20 2.29 -10.13
N ASN A 338 -21.70 3.52 -10.26
CA ASN A 338 -20.60 4.00 -9.43
C ASN A 338 -21.12 4.75 -8.21
N THR A 339 -20.43 4.62 -7.08
CA THR A 339 -20.68 5.41 -5.87
C THR A 339 -19.45 6.23 -5.51
N PHE A 340 -19.64 7.53 -5.38
CA PHE A 340 -18.66 8.45 -4.85
C PHE A 340 -19.17 9.08 -3.56
N LEU A 341 -18.38 9.00 -2.49
CA LEU A 341 -18.71 9.54 -1.18
C LEU A 341 -17.55 10.34 -0.59
N MET A 342 -17.79 11.59 -0.24
CA MET A 342 -16.96 12.39 0.67
C MET A 342 -17.78 12.71 1.90
N GLN A 343 -17.38 12.20 3.07
CA GLN A 343 -18.25 12.24 4.24
C GLN A 343 -17.53 12.50 5.56
N GLY A 344 -18.08 13.44 6.34
CA GLY A 344 -17.80 13.57 7.76
C GLY A 344 -18.98 13.06 8.60
N ASN A 345 -18.74 12.08 9.47
CA ASN A 345 -19.77 11.45 10.31
C ASN A 345 -19.74 11.92 11.78
N GLY A 346 -18.91 12.91 12.13
CA GLY A 346 -18.81 13.43 13.49
C GLY A 346 -19.86 14.48 13.86
N PRO A 347 -20.16 14.68 15.16
CA PRO A 347 -20.96 15.81 15.67
C PRO A 347 -20.45 17.20 15.26
N THR A 348 -19.18 17.30 14.88
CA THR A 348 -18.55 18.48 14.32
C THR A 348 -17.84 18.01 13.07
N SER A 349 -18.50 18.10 11.92
CA SER A 349 -17.95 17.55 10.68
C SER A 349 -17.91 18.56 9.54
N ASN A 350 -16.78 18.65 8.86
CA ASN A 350 -16.62 19.58 7.75
C ASN A 350 -16.12 18.82 6.52
N VAL A 351 -16.79 19.02 5.40
CA VAL A 351 -16.33 18.60 4.07
C VAL A 351 -15.98 19.85 3.29
N PHE A 352 -14.73 19.98 2.86
CA PHE A 352 -14.22 21.18 2.19
C PHE A 352 -13.56 20.83 0.86
N ILE A 353 -13.91 21.60 -0.18
CA ILE A 353 -13.21 21.64 -1.47
C ILE A 353 -12.77 23.09 -1.68
N GLY A 354 -11.46 23.35 -1.65
CA GLY A 354 -10.92 24.70 -1.69
C GLY A 354 -10.78 25.30 -3.09
N GLY A 355 -10.76 24.47 -4.13
CA GLY A 355 -10.79 24.89 -5.53
C GLY A 355 -12.11 24.56 -6.21
N ASN A 356 -12.02 24.19 -7.48
CA ASN A 356 -13.15 23.74 -8.28
C ASN A 356 -13.46 22.27 -8.01
N ALA A 357 -14.73 21.91 -8.09
CA ALA A 357 -15.21 20.53 -8.10
C ALA A 357 -15.81 20.22 -9.48
N SER A 358 -15.21 19.26 -10.19
CA SER A 358 -15.73 18.77 -11.48
C SER A 358 -16.08 17.28 -11.38
N ILE A 359 -17.35 16.96 -11.60
CA ILE A 359 -17.84 15.59 -11.59
C ILE A 359 -18.43 15.26 -12.94
N LYS A 360 -17.91 14.21 -13.57
CA LYS A 360 -18.45 13.63 -14.78
C LYS A 360 -18.92 12.21 -14.48
N MET A 361 -20.24 12.04 -14.42
CA MET A 361 -20.87 10.73 -14.31
C MET A 361 -20.87 10.02 -15.68
N GLY A 362 -20.85 8.70 -15.66
CA GLY A 362 -20.69 7.88 -16.84
C GLY A 362 -21.99 7.20 -17.25
N SER A 363 -21.91 6.01 -17.81
CA SER A 363 -23.11 5.27 -18.22
C SER A 363 -23.54 4.33 -17.11
N GLY A 364 -24.65 4.58 -16.45
CA GLY A 364 -25.20 3.68 -15.42
C GLY A 364 -26.01 4.47 -14.40
N SER A 365 -26.32 3.87 -13.25
CA SER A 365 -26.98 4.60 -12.16
C SER A 365 -25.91 5.01 -11.15
N ASP A 366 -25.41 6.24 -11.30
CA ASP A 366 -24.30 6.75 -10.49
C ASP A 366 -24.81 7.55 -9.27
N SER A 367 -24.05 7.49 -8.18
CA SER A 367 -24.31 8.27 -6.96
C SER A 367 -23.09 9.09 -6.61
N PHE A 368 -23.28 10.39 -6.39
CA PHE A 368 -22.28 11.29 -5.85
C PHE A 368 -22.81 11.95 -4.58
N ALA A 369 -22.01 11.91 -3.53
CA ALA A 369 -22.39 12.45 -2.23
C ALA A 369 -21.22 13.19 -1.57
N THR A 370 -21.44 14.44 -1.20
CA THR A 370 -20.60 15.21 -0.26
C THR A 370 -21.46 15.56 0.95
N GLN A 371 -21.16 14.98 2.11
CA GLN A 371 -22.07 15.02 3.25
C GLN A 371 -21.37 15.28 4.58
N ALA A 372 -22.00 16.09 5.42
CA ALA A 372 -21.57 16.32 6.79
C ALA A 372 -22.75 16.04 7.75
N ASN A 373 -22.68 14.96 8.53
CA ASN A 373 -23.90 14.28 8.97
C ASN A 373 -24.45 14.69 10.35
N MET A 374 -23.69 15.32 11.24
CA MET A 374 -24.14 15.53 12.62
C MET A 374 -23.75 16.89 13.22
N GLY A 375 -24.49 17.33 14.25
CA GLY A 375 -24.18 18.47 15.13
C GLY A 375 -23.97 19.83 14.44
N THR A 376 -22.78 20.43 14.49
CA THR A 376 -22.43 21.66 13.74
C THR A 376 -21.51 21.30 12.57
N SER A 377 -22.10 21.19 11.38
CA SER A 377 -21.40 20.65 10.22
C SER A 377 -21.52 21.54 8.99
N SER A 378 -20.49 21.54 8.15
CA SER A 378 -20.49 22.30 6.91
C SER A 378 -20.02 21.49 5.71
N VAL A 379 -20.61 21.80 4.56
CA VAL A 379 -20.10 21.38 3.24
C VAL A 379 -19.80 22.65 2.45
N LEU A 380 -18.56 22.81 2.05
CA LEU A 380 -18.04 24.04 1.46
C LEU A 380 -17.29 23.72 0.16
N VAL A 381 -17.69 24.35 -0.93
CA VAL A 381 -16.94 24.36 -2.20
C VAL A 381 -16.59 25.81 -2.50
N SER A 382 -15.32 26.19 -2.45
CA SER A 382 -14.92 27.59 -2.61
C SER A 382 -15.00 28.07 -4.06
N GLY A 383 -14.68 27.19 -5.02
CA GLY A 383 -14.71 27.47 -6.45
C GLY A 383 -16.03 27.10 -7.13
N MET A 384 -15.93 26.73 -8.42
CA MET A 384 -17.05 26.24 -9.22
C MET A 384 -17.40 24.80 -8.85
N LEU A 385 -18.69 24.48 -8.85
CA LEU A 385 -19.19 23.10 -8.84
C LEU A 385 -19.79 22.78 -10.22
N ASP A 386 -19.10 21.97 -11.04
CA ASP A 386 -19.60 21.49 -12.35
C ASP A 386 -19.94 20.01 -12.26
N VAL A 387 -21.23 19.69 -12.37
CA VAL A 387 -21.73 18.30 -12.37
C VAL A 387 -22.34 17.98 -13.73
N ARG A 388 -21.76 16.99 -14.40
CA ARG A 388 -22.23 16.47 -15.69
C ARG A 388 -22.74 15.06 -15.49
N LEU A 389 -24.04 14.89 -15.65
CA LEU A 389 -24.68 13.60 -15.54
C LEU A 389 -24.55 12.81 -16.83
N GLY A 390 -24.54 11.50 -16.69
CA GLY A 390 -24.42 10.58 -17.81
C GLY A 390 -25.74 9.88 -18.12
N GLY A 391 -25.70 8.59 -18.44
CA GLY A 391 -26.92 7.81 -18.63
C GLY A 391 -27.60 7.44 -17.31
N GLY A 392 -28.73 6.72 -17.35
CA GLY A 392 -29.30 6.01 -16.20
C GLY A 392 -29.98 6.85 -15.12
N MET A 393 -30.00 6.36 -13.87
CA MET A 393 -30.59 7.04 -12.73
C MET A 393 -29.49 7.61 -11.84
N ASN A 394 -29.31 8.93 -11.84
CA ASN A 394 -28.20 9.56 -11.12
C ASN A 394 -28.69 10.29 -9.88
N ALA A 395 -27.91 10.20 -8.79
CA ALA A 395 -28.15 10.93 -7.56
C ALA A 395 -26.98 11.85 -7.22
N VAL A 396 -27.26 13.12 -6.95
CA VAL A 396 -26.25 14.11 -6.52
C VAL A 396 -26.67 14.71 -5.19
N VAL A 397 -25.90 14.44 -4.14
CA VAL A 397 -26.19 14.91 -2.79
C VAL A 397 -25.08 15.82 -2.30
N VAL A 398 -25.41 17.09 -2.04
CA VAL A 398 -24.55 18.05 -1.33
C VAL A 398 -25.32 18.52 -0.10
N GLN A 399 -25.02 17.95 1.07
CA GLN A 399 -25.85 18.20 2.26
C GLN A 399 -25.06 18.30 3.55
N SER A 400 -25.58 19.10 4.47
CA SER A 400 -25.19 19.05 5.88
C SER A 400 -26.44 18.83 6.71
N ASN A 401 -26.46 17.73 7.47
CA ASN A 401 -27.64 17.24 8.22
C ASN A 401 -27.70 17.81 9.66
N ALA A 402 -26.89 18.84 9.91
CA ALA A 402 -26.66 19.48 11.20
C ALA A 402 -27.65 20.61 11.52
N ALA A 403 -27.93 20.84 12.80
CA ALA A 403 -28.61 22.07 13.22
C ALA A 403 -27.65 23.25 13.08
N GLY A 404 -28.00 24.26 12.28
CA GLY A 404 -27.06 25.33 11.90
C GLY A 404 -26.07 24.93 10.81
N ALA A 405 -26.40 23.88 10.05
CA ALA A 405 -25.67 23.45 8.87
C ALA A 405 -25.43 24.58 7.86
N LEU A 406 -24.23 24.62 7.30
CA LEU A 406 -23.90 25.46 6.14
C LEU A 406 -23.58 24.58 4.94
N VAL A 407 -24.29 24.78 3.83
CA VAL A 407 -23.88 24.32 2.51
C VAL A 407 -23.60 25.56 1.66
N GLN A 408 -22.37 25.70 1.17
CA GLN A 408 -21.97 26.88 0.39
C GLN A 408 -21.17 26.45 -0.84
N VAL A 409 -21.51 27.05 -1.98
CA VAL A 409 -20.69 27.07 -3.19
C VAL A 409 -20.30 28.53 -3.43
N GLY A 410 -18.99 28.81 -3.47
CA GLY A 410 -18.46 30.16 -3.59
C GLY A 410 -18.47 30.70 -5.02
N GLY A 411 -18.36 29.81 -6.02
CA GLY A 411 -18.50 30.12 -7.43
C GLY A 411 -19.85 29.70 -8.03
N ASP A 412 -19.88 29.53 -9.35
CA ASP A 412 -21.05 29.02 -10.06
C ASP A 412 -21.27 27.54 -9.75
N ALA A 413 -22.52 27.16 -9.55
CA ALA A 413 -22.95 25.76 -9.57
C ALA A 413 -23.60 25.48 -10.93
N SER A 414 -22.97 24.63 -11.75
CA SER A 414 -23.50 24.16 -13.03
C SER A 414 -23.90 22.70 -12.93
N TYR A 415 -25.10 22.41 -13.41
CA TYR A 415 -25.64 21.07 -13.49
C TYR A 415 -26.14 20.82 -14.90
N ARG A 416 -25.65 19.73 -15.53
CA ARG A 416 -26.04 19.34 -16.88
C ARG A 416 -26.64 17.95 -16.84
N GLY A 417 -27.95 17.90 -17.06
CA GLY A 417 -28.73 16.66 -17.06
C GLY A 417 -28.29 15.70 -18.16
N GLY A 418 -28.48 14.41 -17.86
CA GLY A 418 -28.22 13.31 -18.76
C GLY A 418 -29.45 12.95 -19.59
N GLY A 419 -29.37 11.87 -20.36
CA GLY A 419 -30.56 11.26 -20.99
C GLY A 419 -31.45 10.48 -20.00
N GLY A 420 -31.24 10.64 -18.70
CA GLY A 420 -31.71 9.77 -17.62
C GLY A 420 -32.75 10.40 -16.68
N VAL A 421 -33.06 9.70 -15.59
CA VAL A 421 -33.89 10.22 -14.48
C VAL A 421 -32.94 10.66 -13.38
N ASP A 422 -32.85 11.96 -13.13
CA ASP A 422 -31.85 12.51 -12.22
C ASP A 422 -32.52 13.12 -10.97
N SER A 423 -31.94 12.89 -9.79
CA SER A 423 -32.44 13.37 -8.48
C SER A 423 -31.42 14.20 -7.71
#